data_AF-A0A7C5A676-F1
#
_entry.id   AF-A0A7C5A676-F1
#
_cell.length_a   1.000
_cell.length_b   1.000
_cell.length_c   1.000
_cell.angle_alpha   90.00
_cell.angle_beta   90.00
_cell.angle_gamma   90.00
#
_symmetry.space_group_name_H-M   'P 1'
#
loop_
_entity.id
_entity.type
_entity.pdbx_description
1 polymer ?
#
loop_
_entity_poly.entity_id
_entity_poly.type
_entity_poly.pdbx_seq_one_letter_code
_entity_poly.pdbx_strand_id
1 'polypeptide(L)' 'PPELVSDIIDRGIALCGGGALLRGVDRLLAKSLGLPAYLVDDPQNCVAIGAARGVGMYPVLRRSLLSV' A
#
# COMPACT_ATOMS: atom_id res chain seq x y z
N PRO A 1 9.70 -13.24 0.39
CA PRO A 1 9.48 -14.58 -0.21
C PRO A 1 9.25 -14.42 -1.72
N PRO A 2 9.54 -15.43 -2.54
CA PRO A 2 9.31 -15.38 -3.99
C PRO A 2 7.85 -15.01 -4.33
N GLU A 3 6.93 -15.51 -3.51
CA GLU A 3 5.48 -15.30 -3.57
C GLU A 3 5.10 -13.81 -3.54
N LEU A 4 5.78 -13.02 -2.71
CA LEU A 4 5.52 -11.57 -2.61
C LEU A 4 6.00 -10.81 -3.85
N VAL A 5 7.08 -11.28 -4.47
CA VAL A 5 7.60 -10.65 -5.70
C VAL A 5 6.65 -10.93 -6.86
N SER A 6 6.15 -12.17 -6.97
CA SER A 6 5.13 -12.53 -7.97
C SER A 6 3.85 -11.71 -7.78
N ASP A 7 3.34 -11.59 -6.54
CA ASP A 7 2.13 -10.80 -6.26
C ASP A 7 2.29 -9.32 -6.65
N ILE A 8 3.47 -8.74 -6.46
CA ILE A 8 3.77 -7.35 -6.88
C ILE A 8 3.84 -7.23 -8.41
N ILE A 9 4.40 -8.23 -9.10
CA ILE A 9 4.44 -8.28 -10.57
C ILE A 9 3.01 -8.35 -11.13
N ASP A 10 2.16 -9.17 -10.54
CA ASP A 10 0.79 -9.40 -11.03
C ASP A 10 -0.17 -8.25 -10.68
N ARG A 11 -0.09 -7.72 -9.46
CA ARG A 11 -1.04 -6.71 -8.94
C ARG A 11 -0.54 -5.28 -9.05
N GLY A 12 0.76 -5.08 -9.23
CA GLY A 12 1.39 -3.76 -9.24
C GLY A 12 1.49 -3.09 -7.88
N ILE A 13 1.76 -1.79 -7.91
CA ILE A 13 2.03 -0.93 -6.76
C ILE A 13 0.84 0.01 -6.54
N ALA A 14 0.15 -0.16 -5.43
CA ALA A 14 -0.89 0.76 -4.99
C ALA A 14 -0.26 1.99 -4.30
N LEU A 15 -0.59 3.19 -4.77
CA LEU A 15 -0.07 4.44 -4.22
C LEU A 15 -1.08 5.07 -3.27
N CYS A 16 -0.67 5.32 -2.03
CA CYS A 16 -1.45 5.97 -0.99
C CYS A 16 -0.66 7.09 -0.30
N GLY A 17 -1.36 7.90 0.50
CA GLY A 17 -0.83 9.09 1.17
C GLY A 17 -0.91 10.35 0.32
N GLY A 18 -0.66 11.51 0.92
CA GLY A 18 -0.67 12.79 0.21
C GLY A 18 0.38 12.90 -0.89
N GLY A 19 1.54 12.22 -0.74
CA GLY A 19 2.60 12.19 -1.75
C GLY A 19 2.20 11.47 -3.04
N ALA A 20 1.22 10.56 -2.99
CA ALA A 20 0.70 9.87 -4.17
C ALA A 20 -0.05 10.81 -5.14
N LEU A 21 -0.46 12.00 -4.68
CA LEU A 21 -1.15 13.01 -5.49
C LEU A 21 -0.19 13.90 -6.29
N LEU A 22 1.12 13.73 -6.12
CA LEU A 22 2.10 14.43 -6.95
C LEU A 22 1.89 14.06 -8.42
N ARG A 23 1.78 15.07 -9.28
CA ARG A 23 1.44 14.89 -10.69
C ARG A 23 2.46 13.97 -11.38
N GLY A 24 1.98 12.82 -11.86
CA GLY A 24 2.77 11.87 -12.63
C GLY A 24 3.71 10.99 -11.79
N VAL A 25 3.55 10.97 -10.46
CA VAL A 25 4.36 10.11 -9.58
C VAL A 25 4.12 8.63 -9.88
N ASP A 26 2.89 8.26 -10.20
CA ASP A 26 2.49 6.93 -10.69
C ASP A 26 3.28 6.52 -11.94
N ARG A 27 3.32 7.41 -12.93
CA ARG A 27 4.05 7.16 -14.19
C ARG A 27 5.56 7.10 -13.96
N LEU A 28 6.11 7.95 -13.09
CA LEU A 28 7.53 7.94 -12.75
C LEU A 28 7.92 6.61 -12.09
N LEU A 29 7.15 6.17 -11.09
CA LEU A 29 7.38 4.92 -10.39
C LEU A 29 7.23 3.74 -11.35
N ALA A 30 6.19 3.74 -12.20
CA ALA A 30 5.99 2.67 -13.16
C ALA A 30 7.15 2.54 -14.16
N LYS A 31 7.66 3.67 -14.65
CA LYS A 31 8.82 3.70 -15.55
C LYS A 31 10.11 3.24 -14.86
N SER A 32 10.32 3.66 -13.61
CA SER A 32 11.56 3.41 -12.87
C SER A 32 11.66 1.98 -12.36
N LEU A 33 10.52 1.40 -11.97
CA LEU A 33 10.44 0.07 -11.38
C LEU A 33 10.08 -1.02 -12.40
N GLY A 34 9.60 -0.63 -13.60
CA GLY A 34 9.14 -1.58 -14.62
C GLY A 34 7.87 -2.34 -14.22
N LEU A 35 7.13 -1.81 -13.24
CA LEU A 35 5.93 -2.41 -12.66
C LEU A 35 4.75 -1.44 -12.78
N PRO A 36 3.51 -1.91 -12.96
CA PRO A 36 2.35 -1.02 -12.95
C PRO A 36 2.21 -0.35 -11.58
N ALA A 37 2.00 0.96 -11.56
CA ALA A 37 1.69 1.72 -10.36
C ALA A 37 0.40 2.51 -10.58
N TYR A 38 -0.45 2.57 -9.57
CA TYR A 38 -1.77 3.20 -9.67
C TYR A 38 -2.17 3.91 -8.37
N LEU A 39 -2.97 4.97 -8.51
CA LEU A 39 -3.53 5.69 -7.37
C LEU A 39 -4.76 4.94 -6.84
N VAL A 40 -4.86 4.80 -5.51
CA VAL A 40 -6.06 4.24 -4.87
C VAL A 40 -7.18 5.28 -4.76
N ASP A 41 -8.43 4.85 -4.54
CA ASP A 41 -9.61 5.73 -4.53
C ASP A 41 -9.55 6.85 -3.48
N ASP A 42 -9.14 6.53 -2.25
CA ASP A 42 -8.98 7.50 -1.16
C ASP A 42 -7.54 7.43 -0.59
N PRO A 43 -6.55 8.01 -1.30
CA PRO A 43 -5.15 7.88 -0.93
C PRO A 43 -4.85 8.64 0.36
N GLN A 44 -5.54 9.74 0.65
CA GLN A 44 -5.28 10.57 1.82
C GLN A 44 -5.76 9.92 3.12
N ASN A 45 -6.94 9.30 3.11
CA ASN A 45 -7.52 8.72 4.33
C ASN A 45 -7.23 7.23 4.50
N CYS A 46 -6.58 6.58 3.52
CA CYS A 46 -6.29 5.15 3.53
C CYS A 46 -5.68 4.66 4.86
N VAL A 47 -4.72 5.41 5.42
CA VAL A 47 -4.08 5.08 6.69
C VAL A 47 -5.07 5.14 7.86
N ALA A 48 -5.86 6.21 7.97
CA ALA A 48 -6.82 6.39 9.06
C ALA A 48 -7.93 5.32 9.00
N ILE A 49 -8.46 5.07 7.80
CA ILE A 49 -9.48 4.04 7.56
C ILE A 49 -8.93 2.65 7.88
N GLY A 50 -7.71 2.33 7.41
CA GLY A 50 -7.04 1.07 7.68
C GLY A 50 -6.78 0.85 9.17
N ALA A 51 -6.32 1.88 9.88
CA ALA A 51 -6.11 1.82 11.32
C ALA A 51 -7.42 1.57 12.08
N ALA A 52 -8.49 2.30 11.75
CA ALA A 52 -9.80 2.12 12.37
C ALA A 52 -10.35 0.69 12.16
N ARG A 53 -10.24 0.16 10.93
CA ARG A 53 -10.62 -1.24 10.62
C ARG A 53 -9.74 -2.25 11.37
N GLY A 54 -8.44 -1.95 11.49
CA GLY A 54 -7.46 -2.79 12.17
C GLY A 54 -7.76 -3.03 13.65
N VAL A 55 -8.41 -2.08 14.34
CA VAL A 55 -8.83 -2.26 15.74
C VAL A 55 -9.73 -3.49 15.90
N GLY A 56 -10.68 -3.71 14.97
CA GLY A 56 -11.52 -4.90 14.97
C GLY A 56 -10.76 -6.20 14.69
N MET A 57 -9.59 -6.11 14.06
CA MET A 57 -8.71 -7.24 13.75
C MET A 57 -7.61 -7.45 14.79
N TYR A 58 -7.64 -6.73 15.91
CA TYR A 58 -6.62 -6.81 16.97
C TYR A 58 -6.26 -8.25 17.39
N PRO A 59 -7.21 -9.20 17.57
CA PRO A 59 -6.87 -10.58 17.95
C PRO A 59 -5.95 -11.30 16.94
N VAL A 60 -6.08 -10.95 15.66
CA VAL A 60 -5.27 -11.50 14.55
C VAL A 60 -3.95 -10.75 14.47
N LEU A 61 -3.98 -9.42 14.54
CA LEU A 61 -2.81 -8.56 14.36
C LEU A 61 -1.84 -8.63 15.54
N ARG A 62 -2.30 -8.91 16.77
CA ARG A 62 -1.48 -8.88 18.00
C ARG A 62 -0.18 -9.69 17.92
N ARG A 63 -0.15 -10.78 17.14
CA ARG A 63 1.04 -11.64 17.03
C ARG A 63 2.15 -11.00 16.19
N SER A 64 1.80 -10.05 15.34
CA SER A 64 2.69 -9.35 14.41
C SER A 64 3.00 -7.93 14.88
N LEU A 65 2.31 -7.42 15.90
CA LEU A 65 2.61 -6.12 16.50
C LEU A 65 3.90 -6.24 17.32
N LEU A 66 4.74 -5.20 17.22
CA LEU A 66 5.94 -5.08 18.02
C LEU A 66 5.54 -5.02 19.50
N SER A 67 6.17 -5.86 20.32
CA SER A 67 6.11 -5.76 21.77
C SER A 67 7.00 -4.59 22.20
N VAL A 68 6.43 -3.39 22.17
CA VAL A 68 7.01 -2.17 22.73
C VAL A 68 6.26 -1.77 23.98
#